data_AF-A0AAN6U1E6-F1
#
_entry.id   AF-A0AAN6U1E6-F1
#
_cell.length_a   1.000
_cell.length_b   1.000
_cell.length_c   1.000
_cell.angle_alpha   90.00
_cell.angle_beta   90.00
_cell.angle_gamma   90.00
#
_symmetry.space_group_name_H-M   'P 1'
#
loop_
_entity.id
_entity.type
_entity.pdbx_description
1 polymer ?
#
loop_
_entity_poly.entity_id
_entity_poly.type
_entity_poly.pdbx_seq_one_letter_code
_entity_poly.pdbx_strand_id
1 'polypeptide(L)'
;MDENEQESGQLMVGKRRYWYHLQLAAWLKNKQGEYYDKFLLGDKDMFSFAWHALKTDFGLPRKWLTSVGTRNDGFYCGHTFAQHHPDDRRIAFMHGGLTKIAALRVHVDIISDPTDYMPNRPGGLPVAMCTEMRDVKAGNFSELLPDFESEFTELGGYYTL
;
A
#
# COMPACT_ATOMS: atom_id res chain seq x y z
N MET A 1 -0.03 -21.56 -4.08
CA MET A 1 0.37 -20.71 -5.21
C MET A 1 1.21 -19.61 -4.60
N ASP A 2 2.44 -19.40 -5.08
CA ASP A 2 3.27 -18.30 -4.58
C ASP A 2 2.82 -17.00 -5.26
N GLU A 3 2.00 -16.23 -4.54
CA GLU A 3 1.47 -14.94 -4.98
C GLU A 3 2.10 -13.84 -4.13
N ASN A 4 2.51 -12.74 -4.77
CA ASN A 4 2.93 -11.55 -4.03
C ASN A 4 1.71 -10.90 -3.38
N GLU A 5 1.89 -10.38 -2.17
CA GLU A 5 0.86 -9.63 -1.46
C GLU A 5 0.38 -8.40 -2.24
N GLN A 6 -0.93 -8.13 -2.16
CA GLN A 6 -1.60 -6.97 -2.76
C GLN A 6 -2.16 -6.03 -1.68
N GLU A 7 -2.23 -4.74 -1.95
CA GLU A 7 -2.86 -3.75 -1.07
C GLU A 7 -4.29 -3.43 -1.56
N SER A 8 -5.31 -3.50 -0.67
CA SER A 8 -6.72 -3.31 -1.08
C SER A 8 -7.02 -1.93 -1.65
N GLY A 9 -6.29 -0.91 -1.21
CA GLY A 9 -6.35 0.44 -1.75
C GLY A 9 -5.76 0.59 -3.16
N GLN A 10 -5.21 -0.47 -3.74
CA GLN A 10 -4.41 -0.45 -4.99
C GLN A 10 -4.92 -1.45 -6.04
N LEU A 11 -6.23 -1.71 -6.06
CA LEU A 11 -6.86 -2.66 -6.98
C LEU A 11 -7.62 -1.95 -8.10
N MET A 12 -7.45 -2.41 -9.33
CA MET A 12 -8.28 -2.00 -10.47
C MET A 12 -9.29 -3.09 -10.80
N VAL A 13 -10.58 -2.80 -10.58
CA VAL A 13 -11.66 -3.76 -10.84
C VAL A 13 -12.66 -3.21 -11.85
N GLY A 14 -12.81 -3.93 -12.96
CA GLY A 14 -13.88 -3.68 -13.93
C GLY A 14 -15.24 -4.06 -13.37
N LYS A 15 -15.90 -3.15 -12.64
CA LYS A 15 -17.18 -3.41 -11.93
C LYS A 15 -18.28 -4.04 -12.79
N ARG A 16 -18.37 -3.66 -14.08
CA ARG A 16 -19.35 -4.24 -15.02
C ARG A 16 -19.11 -5.73 -15.29
N ARG A 17 -17.85 -6.17 -15.31
CA ARG A 17 -17.46 -7.55 -15.62
C ARG A 17 -17.40 -8.43 -14.38
N TYR A 18 -17.00 -7.86 -13.24
CA TYR A 18 -16.71 -8.60 -12.01
C TYR A 18 -17.64 -8.21 -10.85
N TRP A 19 -18.86 -7.77 -11.15
CA TRP A 19 -19.83 -7.39 -10.13
C TRP A 19 -20.10 -8.53 -9.15
N TYR A 20 -20.26 -9.76 -9.66
CA TYR A 20 -20.52 -10.92 -8.81
C TYR A 20 -19.38 -11.20 -7.83
N HIS A 21 -18.13 -11.05 -8.26
CA HIS A 21 -16.95 -11.20 -7.41
C HIS A 21 -16.91 -10.18 -6.28
N LEU A 22 -17.23 -8.92 -6.59
CA LEU A 22 -17.35 -7.85 -5.59
C LEU A 22 -18.45 -8.16 -4.57
N GLN A 23 -19.60 -8.67 -5.03
CA GLN A 23 -20.69 -9.08 -4.14
C GLN A 23 -20.29 -10.26 -3.25
N LEU A 24 -19.53 -11.23 -3.78
CA LEU A 24 -19.00 -12.34 -3.00
C LEU A 24 -18.03 -11.86 -1.92
N ALA A 25 -17.02 -11.05 -2.29
CA ALA A 25 -16.06 -10.49 -1.34
C ALA A 25 -16.76 -9.68 -0.23
N ALA A 26 -17.73 -8.85 -0.60
CA ALA A 26 -18.52 -8.07 0.35
C ALA A 26 -19.38 -8.96 1.25
N TRP A 27 -19.96 -10.06 0.73
CA TRP A 27 -20.74 -11.01 1.53
C TRP A 27 -19.85 -11.78 2.51
N LEU A 28 -18.68 -12.26 2.06
CA LEU A 28 -17.70 -12.94 2.91
C LEU A 28 -17.31 -12.07 4.10
N LYS A 29 -16.99 -10.79 3.85
CA LYS A 29 -16.61 -9.86 4.91
C LYS A 29 -17.78 -9.49 5.83
N ASN A 30 -18.92 -9.08 5.26
CA ASN A 30 -19.98 -8.43 6.03
C ASN A 30 -21.02 -9.40 6.60
N LYS A 31 -21.14 -10.61 6.06
CA LYS A 31 -22.11 -11.63 6.52
C LYS A 31 -21.47 -12.85 7.13
N GLN A 32 -20.24 -13.18 6.72
CA GLN A 32 -19.51 -14.34 7.23
C GLN A 32 -18.18 -13.96 7.91
N GLY A 33 -17.98 -12.67 8.21
CA GLY A 33 -16.71 -12.15 8.74
C GLY A 33 -16.23 -12.91 9.99
N GLU A 34 -17.14 -13.30 10.88
CA GLU A 34 -16.80 -14.07 12.09
C GLU A 34 -16.04 -15.38 11.79
N TYR A 35 -16.37 -16.03 10.66
CA TYR A 35 -15.66 -17.22 10.23
C TYR A 35 -14.36 -16.86 9.49
N TYR A 36 -14.44 -16.01 8.47
CA TYR A 36 -13.32 -15.78 7.57
C TYR A 36 -12.21 -14.90 8.18
N ASP A 37 -12.54 -13.96 9.07
CA ASP A 37 -11.54 -13.12 9.76
C ASP A 37 -10.62 -13.92 10.70
N LYS A 38 -10.93 -15.20 10.96
CA LYS A 38 -10.05 -16.10 11.74
C LYS A 38 -8.78 -16.48 10.98
N PHE A 39 -8.78 -16.40 9.65
CA PHE A 39 -7.66 -16.83 8.82
C PHE A 39 -7.40 -15.95 7.59
N LEU A 40 -8.25 -14.95 7.32
CA LEU A 40 -8.03 -13.92 6.30
C LEU A 40 -7.79 -12.56 6.98
N LEU A 41 -6.79 -11.82 6.49
CA LEU A 41 -6.35 -10.53 7.03
C LEU A 41 -7.10 -9.36 6.37
N GLY A 42 -8.41 -9.31 6.60
CA GLY A 42 -9.25 -8.18 6.21
C GLY A 42 -9.72 -8.21 4.76
N ASP A 43 -10.14 -7.06 4.26
CA ASP A 43 -10.77 -6.87 2.95
C ASP A 43 -9.88 -7.29 1.78
N LYS A 44 -8.57 -6.99 1.82
CA LYS A 44 -7.61 -7.35 0.75
C LYS A 44 -7.59 -8.86 0.46
N ASP A 45 -7.67 -9.68 1.50
CA ASP A 45 -7.66 -11.14 1.40
C ASP A 45 -9.02 -11.64 0.92
N MET A 46 -10.12 -10.99 1.31
CA MET A 46 -11.47 -11.33 0.81
C MET A 46 -11.57 -11.11 -0.69
N PHE A 47 -10.94 -10.06 -1.24
CA PHE A 47 -10.87 -9.83 -2.68
C PHE A 47 -10.13 -10.96 -3.39
N SER A 48 -8.90 -11.27 -2.97
CA SER A 48 -8.11 -12.35 -3.58
C SER A 48 -8.85 -13.69 -3.49
N PHE A 49 -9.38 -14.01 -2.31
CA PHE A 49 -10.12 -15.25 -2.07
C PHE A 49 -11.36 -15.37 -2.96
N ALA A 50 -12.14 -14.30 -3.15
CA ALA A 50 -13.33 -14.32 -4.00
C ALA A 50 -12.98 -14.60 -5.47
N TRP A 51 -11.87 -14.07 -5.99
CA TRP A 51 -11.42 -14.35 -7.35
C TRP A 51 -10.96 -15.80 -7.53
N HIS A 52 -10.21 -16.32 -6.56
CA HIS A 52 -9.79 -17.71 -6.52
C HIS A 52 -10.99 -18.68 -6.43
N ALA A 53 -11.95 -18.40 -5.54
CA ALA A 53 -13.16 -19.21 -5.39
C ALA A 53 -13.98 -19.28 -6.69
N LEU A 54 -14.02 -18.18 -7.44
CA LEU A 54 -14.69 -18.08 -8.74
C LEU A 54 -13.81 -18.48 -9.92
N LYS A 55 -12.61 -19.02 -9.67
CA LYS A 55 -11.66 -19.52 -10.67
C LYS A 55 -11.43 -18.52 -11.80
N THR A 56 -11.33 -17.26 -11.45
CA THR A 56 -11.21 -16.17 -12.41
C THR A 56 -9.78 -15.67 -12.41
N ASP A 57 -9.15 -15.68 -13.57
CA ASP A 57 -7.81 -15.12 -13.72
C ASP A 57 -7.84 -13.59 -13.51
N PHE A 58 -6.81 -13.09 -12.84
CA PHE A 58 -6.60 -11.66 -12.59
C PHE A 58 -5.12 -11.30 -12.63
N GLY A 59 -4.82 -10.03 -12.85
CA GLY A 59 -3.46 -9.53 -12.84
C GLY A 59 -2.88 -9.54 -11.43
N LEU A 60 -1.77 -10.25 -11.25
CA LEU A 60 -1.03 -10.31 -10.00
C LEU A 60 0.18 -9.38 -10.06
N PRO A 61 0.52 -8.67 -8.96
CA PRO A 61 1.75 -7.89 -8.91
C PRO A 61 2.96 -8.80 -9.07
N ARG A 62 3.88 -8.44 -9.96
CA ARG A 62 5.13 -9.22 -10.22
C ARG A 62 6.23 -8.99 -9.19
N LYS A 63 6.03 -8.06 -8.25
CA LYS A 63 6.95 -7.75 -7.15
C LYS A 63 6.17 -7.65 -5.85
N TRP A 64 6.86 -7.91 -4.75
CA TRP A 64 6.38 -7.62 -3.41
C TRP A 64 5.96 -6.15 -3.27
N LEU A 65 4.90 -5.95 -2.50
CA LEU A 65 4.47 -4.63 -2.06
C LEU A 65 5.68 -3.89 -1.47
N THR A 66 6.00 -2.73 -2.03
CA THR A 66 7.21 -2.00 -1.67
C THR A 66 6.85 -0.88 -0.71
N SER A 67 7.52 -0.81 0.45
CA SER A 67 7.38 0.36 1.31
C SER A 67 8.04 1.56 0.64
N VAL A 68 7.35 2.70 0.66
CA VAL A 68 7.84 4.02 0.27
C VAL A 68 7.64 4.99 1.43
N GLY A 69 8.58 5.90 1.60
CA GLY A 69 8.63 6.72 2.79
C GLY A 69 9.84 7.65 2.83
N THR A 70 9.97 8.35 3.94
CA THR A 70 11.06 9.32 4.18
C THR A 70 12.15 8.73 5.07
N ARG A 71 13.35 9.29 4.98
CA ARG A 71 14.45 8.99 5.90
C ARG A 71 14.55 10.13 6.91
N ASN A 72 14.32 9.84 8.18
CA ASN A 72 14.34 10.80 9.28
C ASN A 72 15.36 10.34 10.32
N ASP A 73 16.24 11.22 10.78
CA ASP A 73 17.15 11.00 11.92
C ASP A 73 17.81 9.61 12.02
N GLY A 74 18.24 9.07 10.87
CA GLY A 74 18.94 7.78 10.79
C GLY A 74 18.06 6.54 10.63
N PHE A 75 16.73 6.68 10.66
CA PHE A 75 15.78 5.60 10.41
C PHE A 75 14.93 5.84 9.14
N TYR A 76 14.28 4.78 8.67
CA TYR A 76 13.35 4.84 7.54
C TYR A 76 11.89 4.80 8.03
N CYS A 77 11.11 5.77 7.59
CA CYS A 77 9.70 5.94 7.92
C CYS A 77 8.82 5.55 6.74
N GLY A 78 8.36 4.29 6.70
CA GLY A 78 7.48 3.78 5.65
C GLY A 78 6.02 4.18 5.88
N HIS A 79 5.58 5.29 5.28
CA HIS A 79 4.20 5.78 5.38
C HIS A 79 3.35 5.46 4.14
N THR A 80 3.92 4.83 3.12
CA THR A 80 3.23 4.54 1.85
C THR A 80 3.61 3.18 1.30
N PHE A 81 2.67 2.54 0.62
CA PHE A 81 2.88 1.29 -0.10
C PHE A 81 2.83 1.55 -1.59
N ALA A 82 3.84 1.10 -2.33
CA ALA A 82 3.89 1.15 -3.78
C ALA A 82 3.65 -0.24 -4.37
N GLN A 83 2.69 -0.33 -5.29
CA GLN A 83 2.36 -1.55 -6.00
C GLN A 83 2.71 -1.42 -7.48
N HIS A 84 3.42 -2.41 -8.00
CA HIS A 84 3.90 -2.43 -9.37
C HIS A 84 2.82 -2.90 -10.34
N HIS A 85 2.82 -2.31 -11.53
CA HIS A 85 2.00 -2.78 -12.65
C HIS A 85 2.37 -4.23 -12.99
N PRO A 86 1.38 -5.10 -13.27
CA PRO A 86 1.64 -6.51 -13.57
C PRO A 86 2.48 -6.69 -14.84
N ASP A 87 2.42 -5.78 -15.81
CA ASP A 87 3.05 -5.99 -17.12
C ASP A 87 4.46 -5.41 -17.25
N ASP A 88 4.78 -4.25 -16.66
CA ASP A 88 5.93 -3.44 -17.11
C ASP A 88 6.82 -2.85 -16.01
N ARG A 89 6.84 -3.46 -14.82
CA ARG A 89 7.73 -3.12 -13.68
C ARG A 89 7.66 -1.65 -13.21
N ARG A 90 6.75 -0.84 -13.72
CA ARG A 90 6.49 0.52 -13.22
C ARG A 90 5.66 0.45 -11.95
N ILE A 91 5.75 1.44 -11.07
CA ILE A 91 4.77 1.59 -9.99
C ILE A 91 3.46 2.07 -10.61
N ALA A 92 2.36 1.37 -10.33
CA ALA A 92 1.03 1.71 -10.82
C ALA A 92 0.23 2.51 -9.79
N PHE A 93 0.42 2.20 -8.50
CA PHE A 93 -0.33 2.80 -7.40
C PHE A 93 0.57 3.08 -6.21
N MET A 94 0.21 4.13 -5.46
CA MET A 94 0.77 4.45 -4.15
C MET A 94 -0.38 4.69 -3.16
N HIS A 95 -0.32 4.07 -2.00
CA HIS A 95 -1.39 4.12 -0.99
C HIS A 95 -0.79 4.47 0.38
N GLY A 96 -1.28 5.54 0.99
CA GLY A 96 -0.85 5.97 2.33
C GLY A 96 -1.26 4.96 3.39
N GLY A 97 -0.29 4.48 4.15
CA GLY A 97 -0.52 3.56 5.27
C GLY A 97 -0.90 4.32 6.53
N LEU A 98 -1.93 3.84 7.23
CA LEU A 98 -2.40 4.38 8.51
C LEU A 98 -2.19 3.37 9.66
N THR A 99 -1.17 2.50 9.64
CA THR A 99 -0.97 1.23 10.41
C THR A 99 -1.28 -0.04 9.60
N LYS A 100 -0.34 -0.52 8.79
CA LYS A 100 -0.44 -1.89 8.23
C LYS A 100 0.94 -2.53 8.24
N ILE A 101 1.21 -3.39 9.21
CA ILE A 101 2.48 -4.12 9.26
C ILE A 101 2.19 -5.58 9.61
N ALA A 102 2.56 -6.49 8.70
CA ALA A 102 2.74 -7.89 9.02
C ALA A 102 4.22 -8.10 9.38
N ALA A 103 4.47 -8.59 10.60
CA ALA A 103 5.80 -8.71 11.17
C ALA A 103 6.59 -9.88 10.53
N LEU A 104 7.74 -9.58 9.92
CA LEU A 104 8.80 -10.57 9.65
C LEU A 104 10.17 -9.93 9.93
N ARG A 105 10.82 -10.36 11.02
CA ARG A 105 12.27 -10.19 11.35
C ARG A 105 12.90 -8.80 11.15
N VAL A 106 12.13 -7.74 11.29
CA VAL A 106 12.63 -6.36 11.32
C VAL A 106 12.19 -5.74 12.64
N HIS A 107 13.06 -4.98 13.30
CA HIS A 107 12.66 -4.08 14.37
C HIS A 107 11.77 -2.99 13.78
N VAL A 108 10.46 -3.20 13.93
CA VAL A 108 9.41 -2.33 13.41
C VAL A 108 8.52 -1.86 14.54
N ASP A 109 8.35 -0.54 14.61
CA ASP A 109 7.41 0.12 15.51
C ASP A 109 6.44 1.00 14.72
N ILE A 110 5.27 1.24 15.32
CA ILE A 110 4.29 2.19 14.81
C ILE A 110 4.41 3.44 15.66
N ILE A 111 4.87 4.53 15.04
CA ILE A 111 5.05 5.81 15.71
C ILE A 111 4.20 6.89 15.06
N SER A 112 3.89 7.94 15.83
CA SER A 112 3.34 9.16 15.26
C SER A 112 4.46 9.94 14.57
N ASP A 113 4.30 10.21 13.28
CA ASP A 113 5.17 11.11 12.53
C ASP A 113 4.58 12.52 12.54
N PRO A 114 5.23 13.48 13.22
CA PRO A 114 4.76 14.85 13.25
C PRO A 114 4.91 15.55 11.91
N THR A 115 5.60 15.00 10.91
CA THR A 115 5.82 15.61 9.58
C THR A 115 6.56 16.96 9.64
N ASP A 116 7.36 17.18 10.67
CA ASP A 116 8.09 18.46 10.87
C ASP A 116 9.15 18.74 9.79
N TYR A 117 9.49 17.72 9.00
CA TYR A 117 10.35 17.83 7.81
C TYR A 117 9.63 18.39 6.58
N MET A 118 8.29 18.55 6.60
CA MET A 118 7.54 19.06 5.47
C MET A 118 7.76 20.58 5.29
N PRO A 119 8.29 21.04 4.15
CA PRO A 119 8.39 22.47 3.88
C PRO A 119 7.00 23.13 3.92
N ASN A 120 6.88 24.26 4.63
CA ASN A 120 5.61 25.00 4.77
C ASN A 120 4.45 24.17 5.35
N ARG A 121 4.72 23.28 6.31
CA ARG A 121 3.70 22.45 6.97
C ARG A 121 2.47 23.28 7.41
N PRO A 122 1.26 22.96 6.93
CA PRO A 122 0.04 23.65 7.35
C PRO A 122 -0.19 23.52 8.85
N GLY A 123 -0.57 24.62 9.50
CA GLY A 123 -0.95 24.61 10.91
C GLY A 123 -2.12 23.65 11.15
N GLY A 124 -1.96 22.72 12.09
CA GLY A 124 -3.00 21.72 12.42
C GLY A 124 -3.02 20.49 11.52
N LEU A 125 -2.02 20.27 10.65
CA LEU A 125 -1.89 19.02 9.91
C LEU A 125 -1.78 17.84 10.90
N PRO A 126 -2.71 16.86 10.86
CA PRO A 126 -2.71 15.75 11.80
C PRO A 126 -1.43 14.92 11.67
N VAL A 127 -1.00 14.31 12.79
CA VAL A 127 0.14 13.40 12.80
C VAL A 127 -0.08 12.26 11.81
N ALA A 128 0.91 12.00 10.97
CA ALA A 128 0.92 10.83 10.11
C ALA A 128 1.28 9.59 10.93
N MET A 129 0.92 8.41 10.42
CA MET A 129 1.33 7.16 11.03
C MET A 129 2.56 6.61 10.30
N CYS A 130 3.61 6.35 11.06
CA CYS A 130 4.88 5.90 10.54
C CYS A 130 5.14 4.45 10.93
N THR A 131 5.47 3.65 9.92
CA THR A 131 6.11 2.35 10.12
C THR A 131 7.60 2.58 10.21
N GLU A 132 8.11 2.74 11.42
CA GLU A 132 9.55 2.90 11.65
C GLU A 132 10.24 1.56 11.40
N MET A 133 11.17 1.50 10.46
CA MET A 133 11.98 0.31 10.21
C MET A 133 13.45 0.61 10.51
N ARG A 134 14.00 -0.04 11.55
CA ARG A 134 15.37 0.22 12.02
C ARG A 134 16.43 -0.63 11.33
N ASP A 135 16.07 -1.84 10.91
CA ASP A 135 17.03 -2.79 10.28
C ASP A 135 17.00 -2.75 8.75
N VAL A 136 16.28 -1.80 8.15
CA VAL A 136 16.12 -1.70 6.70
C VAL A 136 16.97 -0.55 6.17
N LYS A 137 17.86 -0.86 5.22
CA LYS A 137 18.52 0.19 4.43
C LYS A 137 17.55 0.70 3.38
N ALA A 138 17.02 1.90 3.59
CA ALA A 138 16.21 2.59 2.57
C ALA A 138 17.00 2.74 1.26
N GLY A 139 16.40 2.29 0.16
CA GLY A 139 16.87 2.54 -1.21
C GLY A 139 16.43 3.92 -1.70
N ASN A 140 17.04 4.41 -2.78
CA ASN A 140 16.64 5.68 -3.37
C ASN A 140 15.32 5.50 -4.15
N PHE A 141 14.31 6.32 -3.86
CA PHE A 141 13.02 6.24 -4.53
C PHE A 141 13.12 6.43 -6.06
N SER A 142 14.06 7.27 -6.52
CA SER A 142 14.33 7.48 -7.95
C SER A 142 14.83 6.23 -8.68
N GLU A 143 15.33 5.21 -7.97
CA GLU A 143 15.66 3.91 -8.59
C GLU A 143 14.40 3.12 -8.95
N LEU A 144 13.28 3.38 -8.27
CA LEU A 144 11.99 2.75 -8.53
C LEU A 144 11.16 3.53 -9.56
N LEU A 145 11.19 4.86 -9.45
CA LEU A 145 10.56 5.79 -10.41
C LEU A 145 11.56 6.88 -10.81
N PRO A 146 12.36 6.64 -11.86
CA PRO A 146 13.23 7.67 -12.42
C PRO A 146 12.43 8.92 -12.78
N ASP A 147 13.03 10.09 -12.56
CA ASP A 147 12.48 11.41 -12.90
C ASP A 147 11.19 11.82 -12.17
N PHE A 148 10.63 10.97 -11.30
CA PHE A 148 9.42 11.29 -10.54
C PHE A 148 9.58 12.57 -9.71
N GLU A 149 10.68 12.71 -8.97
CA GLU A 149 10.90 13.90 -8.13
C GLU A 149 11.03 15.18 -8.96
N SER A 150 11.66 15.11 -10.14
CA SER A 150 11.76 16.26 -11.06
C SER A 150 10.42 16.63 -11.68
N GLU A 151 9.65 15.64 -12.17
CA GLU A 151 8.31 15.88 -12.73
C GLU A 151 7.34 16.37 -11.64
N PHE A 152 7.39 15.75 -10.45
CA PHE A 152 6.59 16.16 -9.29
C PHE A 152 6.90 17.62 -8.92
N THR A 153 8.18 18.01 -8.91
CA THR A 153 8.60 19.39 -8.64
C THR A 153 8.14 20.35 -9.75
N GLU A 154 8.31 19.98 -11.02
CA GLU A 154 7.92 20.80 -12.18
C GLU A 154 6.41 21.07 -12.23
N LEU A 155 5.61 20.05 -11.87
CA LEU A 155 4.16 20.14 -11.77
C LEU A 155 3.68 20.86 -10.48
N GLY A 156 4.61 21.37 -9.66
CA GLY A 156 4.30 22.15 -8.46
C GLY A 156 3.98 21.29 -7.24
N GLY A 157 4.77 20.23 -7.02
CA GLY A 157 4.67 19.23 -5.96
C GLY A 157 3.88 19.64 -4.72
N TYR A 158 2.90 18.82 -4.38
CA TYR A 158 1.79 19.09 -3.46
C TYR A 158 1.03 20.38 -3.81
N TYR A 159 -0.13 20.23 -4.46
CA TYR A 159 -1.19 21.24 -4.41
C TYR A 159 -1.49 21.57 -2.93
N THR A 160 -0.96 22.69 -2.45
CA THR A 160 -1.63 23.47 -1.40
C THR A 160 -2.84 24.13 -2.04
N LEU A 161 -4.04 23.77 -1.57
CA LEU A 161 -5.16 24.72 -1.63
C LEU A 161 -4.82 25.93 -0.78
#